data_AF-A0A7W3R958-F1
#
_entry.id   AF-A0A7W3R958-F1
#
_cell.length_a   1.000
_cell.length_b   1.000
_cell.length_c   1.000
_cell.angle_alpha   90.00
_cell.angle_beta   90.00
_cell.angle_gamma   90.00
#
_symmetry.space_group_name_H-M   'P 1'
#
loop_
_entity.id
_entity.type
_entity.pdbx_description
1 polymer ?
#
loop_
_entity_poly.entity_id
_entity_poly.type
_entity_poly.pdbx_seq_one_letter_code
_entity_poly.pdbx_strand_id
1 'polypeptide(L)' 'MIDRDPHTGRYRPPAPPHPGDAALHLARLRAEFPTFGIIADPRRPLWMAVKGDLVIKAPDSTRLRRRLLAISGR' A
#
# COMPACT_ATOMS: atom_id res chain seq x y z
N MET A 1 11.43 2.13 -47.12
CA MET A 1 10.09 1.51 -47.19
C MET A 1 10.30 0.06 -46.80
N ILE A 2 9.96 -0.41 -45.60
CA ILE A 2 8.67 -0.25 -44.90
C ILE A 2 8.93 0.02 -43.40
N ASP A 3 8.34 1.11 -42.95
CA ASP A 3 8.03 1.48 -41.57
C ASP A 3 7.00 0.49 -41.00
N ARG A 4 7.29 -0.11 -39.82
CA ARG A 4 6.28 -0.59 -38.85
C ARG A 4 6.93 -0.81 -37.47
N ASP A 5 7.04 0.27 -36.72
CA ASP A 5 6.93 0.23 -35.25
C ASP A 5 5.45 0.07 -34.88
N PRO A 6 5.06 -0.96 -34.10
CA PRO A 6 3.89 -0.86 -33.26
C PRO A 6 4.33 -0.66 -31.82
N HIS A 7 4.30 0.60 -31.40
CA HIS A 7 4.12 0.99 -30.02
C HIS A 7 2.89 0.25 -29.46
N THR A 8 3.12 -0.83 -28.73
CA THR A 8 2.16 -1.30 -27.73
C THR A 8 2.98 -1.68 -26.51
N GLY A 9 3.40 -0.65 -25.77
CA GLY A 9 3.88 -0.80 -24.41
C GLY A 9 2.81 -1.55 -23.63
N ARG A 10 2.97 -2.87 -23.50
CA ARG A 10 2.21 -3.68 -22.57
C ARG A 10 2.50 -3.05 -21.22
N TYR A 11 1.54 -2.30 -20.69
CA TYR A 11 1.51 -1.99 -19.28
C TYR A 11 1.41 -3.35 -18.58
N ARG A 12 2.58 -3.95 -18.31
CA ARG A 12 2.69 -5.02 -17.34
C ARG A 12 2.42 -4.29 -16.03
N PRO A 13 1.25 -4.47 -15.40
CA PRO A 13 1.07 -3.92 -14.08
C PRO A 13 2.28 -4.37 -13.24
N PRO A 14 2.86 -3.49 -12.40
CA PRO A 14 3.89 -3.93 -11.48
C PRO A 14 3.37 -5.20 -10.82
N ALA A 15 4.18 -6.27 -10.81
CA ALA A 15 3.80 -7.50 -10.15
C ALA A 15 3.26 -7.14 -8.76
N PRO A 16 2.10 -7.69 -8.35
CA PRO A 16 1.60 -7.40 -7.01
C PRO A 16 2.77 -7.62 -6.04
N PRO A 17 3.00 -6.70 -5.09
CA PRO A 17 4.07 -6.87 -4.12
C PRO A 17 3.99 -8.30 -3.59
N HIS A 18 5.12 -9.02 -3.53
CA HIS A 18 5.07 -10.41 -3.11
C HIS A 18 4.36 -10.45 -1.75
N PRO A 19 3.47 -11.41 -1.49
CA PRO A 19 2.74 -11.47 -0.24
C PRO A 19 3.68 -11.43 1.00
N GLY A 20 4.93 -11.88 0.85
CA GLY A 20 5.99 -11.70 1.86
C GLY A 20 6.40 -10.25 2.13
N ASP A 21 6.45 -9.40 1.11
CA ASP A 21 6.73 -7.95 1.25
C ASP A 21 5.58 -7.25 2.00
N ALA A 22 4.33 -7.61 1.69
CA ALA A 22 3.16 -7.04 2.36
C ALA A 22 3.15 -7.35 3.87
N ALA A 23 3.50 -8.58 4.26
CA ALA A 23 3.60 -8.97 5.66
C ALA A 23 4.72 -8.22 6.40
N LEU A 24 5.89 -8.03 5.77
CA LEU A 24 6.99 -7.26 6.32
C LEU A 24 6.61 -5.78 6.52
N HIS A 25 5.97 -5.17 5.53
CA HIS A 25 5.48 -3.78 5.64
C HIS A 25 4.41 -3.62 6.71
N LEU A 26 3.51 -4.59 6.84
CA LEU A 26 2.49 -4.60 7.89
C LEU A 26 3.12 -4.69 9.29
N ALA A 27 4.11 -5.56 9.48
CA ALA A 27 4.82 -5.70 10.75
C ALA A 27 5.51 -4.39 11.16
N ARG A 28 6.21 -3.73 10.22
CA ARG A 28 6.84 -2.43 10.46
C ARG A 28 5.84 -1.36 10.87
N LEU A 29 4.72 -1.25 10.15
CA LEU A 29 3.68 -0.27 10.47
C LEU A 29 3.05 -0.51 11.85
N ARG A 30 2.83 -1.77 12.24
CA ARG A 30 2.31 -2.10 13.58
C ARG A 30 3.31 -1.75 14.68
N ALA A 31 4.61 -1.92 14.44
CA ALA A 31 5.66 -1.51 15.37
C ALA A 31 5.77 0.03 15.47
N GLU A 32 5.64 0.75 14.36
CA GLU A 32 5.67 2.22 14.33
C GLU A 32 4.43 2.87 14.97
N PHE A 33 3.26 2.23 14.83
CA PHE A 33 1.96 2.75 15.25
C PHE A 33 1.15 1.72 16.06
N PRO A 34 1.58 1.34 17.27
CA PRO A 34 0.95 0.27 18.07
C PRO A 34 -0.49 0.61 18.53
N THR A 35 -0.88 1.88 18.48
CA THR A 35 -2.23 2.33 18.83
C THR A 35 -3.25 2.16 17.71
N PHE A 36 -2.82 1.77 16.50
CA PHE A 36 -3.68 1.54 15.35
C PHE A 36 -3.76 0.05 15.02
N GLY A 37 -4.97 -0.46 14.82
CA GLY A 37 -5.22 -1.75 14.20
C GLY A 37 -5.01 -1.66 12.68
N ILE A 38 -3.87 -2.15 12.19
CA ILE A 38 -3.50 -2.08 10.77
C ILE A 38 -3.76 -3.41 10.08
N ILE A 39 -4.40 -3.36 8.92
CA ILE A 39 -4.79 -4.51 8.08
C ILE A 39 -4.35 -4.22 6.65
N ALA A 40 -3.80 -5.22 5.97
CA ALA A 40 -3.49 -5.17 4.54
C ALA A 40 -4.20 -6.33 3.85
N ASP A 41 -4.87 -6.06 2.73
CA ASP A 41 -5.36 -7.09 1.84
C ASP A 41 -4.26 -7.37 0.81
N PRO A 42 -3.67 -8.58 0.74
CA PRO A 42 -2.67 -8.89 -0.28
C PRO A 42 -3.28 -9.16 -1.66
N ARG A 43 -4.60 -9.38 -1.76
CA ARG A 43 -5.32 -9.67 -3.02
C ARG A 43 -5.89 -8.40 -3.66
N ARG A 44 -5.95 -7.29 -2.92
CA ARG A 44 -6.45 -5.99 -3.39
C ARG A 44 -5.46 -4.92 -3.00
N PRO A 45 -5.27 -3.84 -3.79
CA PRO A 45 -4.46 -2.71 -3.36
C PRO A 45 -5.23 -1.93 -2.27
N LEU A 46 -5.33 -2.49 -1.07
CA LEU A 46 -6.07 -1.93 0.05
C LEU A 46 -5.31 -2.15 1.36
N TRP A 47 -5.00 -1.02 1.99
CA TRP A 47 -4.39 -0.89 3.30
C TRP A 47 -5.34 -0.11 4.19
N MET A 48 -5.57 -0.60 5.40
CA MET A 48 -6.47 0.01 6.37
C MET A 48 -5.79 0.15 7.72
N ALA A 49 -6.06 1.27 8.40
CA ALA A 49 -5.74 1.46 9.81
C ALA A 49 -7.00 1.91 10.56
N VAL A 50 -7.19 1.39 11.76
CA VAL A 50 -8.34 1.65 12.62
C VAL A 50 -7.88 2.06 14.02
N LYS A 51 -8.48 3.10 14.60
CA LYS A 51 -8.25 3.52 15.99
C LYS A 51 -9.54 4.11 16.56
N GLY A 52 -10.26 3.36 17.40
CA GLY A 52 -11.61 3.73 17.82
C GLY A 52 -12.52 3.91 16.60
N ASP A 53 -13.20 5.05 16.51
CA ASP A 53 -14.04 5.44 15.36
C ASP A 53 -13.26 5.93 14.13
N LEU A 54 -11.94 6.10 14.22
CA LEU A 54 -11.13 6.57 13.10
C LEU A 54 -10.76 5.41 12.18
N VAL A 55 -11.18 5.49 10.92
CA VAL A 55 -10.82 4.53 9.86
C VAL A 55 -10.09 5.23 8.72
N ILE A 56 -8.88 4.78 8.43
CA ILE A 56 -8.03 5.32 7.36
C ILE A 56 -7.81 4.23 6.32
N LYS A 57 -8.14 4.53 5.07
CA LYS A 57 -7.92 3.64 3.92
C LYS A 57 -6.85 4.20 3.02
N ALA A 58 -6.03 3.36 2.40
CA ALA A 58 -5.05 3.75 1.40
C ALA A 58 -4.82 2.60 0.40
N PRO A 59 -4.41 2.88 -0.85
CA PRO A 59 -4.14 1.82 -1.81
C PRO A 59 -2.80 1.10 -1.59
N ASP A 60 -1.90 1.69 -0.79
CA ASP A 60 -0.55 1.20 -0.53
C ASP A 60 -0.06 1.60 0.87
N SER A 61 0.97 0.89 1.36
CA SER A 61 1.55 1.07 2.69
C SER A 61 2.18 2.45 2.88
N THR A 62 2.81 3.01 1.85
CA THR A 62 3.45 4.33 1.90
C THR A 62 2.43 5.46 2.06
N ARG A 63 1.32 5.41 1.32
CA ARG A 63 0.19 6.34 1.50
C ARG A 63 -0.46 6.17 2.87
N LEU A 64 -0.61 4.94 3.36
CA LEU A 64 -1.15 4.71 4.71
C LEU A 64 -0.24 5.34 5.77
N ARG A 65 1.08 5.09 5.69
CA ARG A 65 2.08 5.65 6.60
C ARG A 65 2.05 7.17 6.64
N ARG A 66 2.02 7.84 5.48
CA ARG A 66 1.94 9.32 5.42
C ARG A 66 0.68 9.85 6.10
N ARG A 67 -0.46 9.19 5.93
CA ARG A 67 -1.70 9.56 6.61
C ARG A 67 -1.60 9.34 8.12
N LEU A 68 -1.02 8.22 8.54
CA LEU A 68 -0.79 7.94 9.96
C LEU A 68 0.12 8.97 10.62
N LEU A 69 1.22 9.37 9.97
CA LEU A 69 2.12 10.43 10.44
C LEU A 69 1.36 11.76 10.65
N ALA A 70 0.63 12.20 9.63
CA ALA A 70 -0.16 13.43 9.69
C ALA A 70 -1.18 13.44 10.84
N ILE A 71 -1.78 12.29 11.16
CA ILE A 71 -2.77 12.15 12.25
C ILE A 71 -2.10 11.99 13.61
N SER A 72 -0.96 11.30 13.67
CA SER A 72 -0.17 11.14 14.88
C SER A 72 0.56 12.42 15.31
N GLY A 73 0.58 13.46 14.47
CA GLY A 73 1.31 14.71 14.73
C GLY A 73 2.83 14.53 14.72
N ARG A 74 3.33 13.54 13.97
CA ARG A 74 4.76 13.26 13.73
C ARG A 74 5.12 13.60 12.30
#